data_AF-A0AA37MIZ5-F1
#
_entry.id   AF-A0AA37MIZ5-F1
#
_cell.length_a   1.000
_cell.length_b   1.000
_cell.length_c   1.000
_cell.angle_alpha   90.00
_cell.angle_beta   90.00
_cell.angle_gamma   90.00
#
_symmetry.space_group_name_H-M   'P 1'
#
loop_
_entity.id
_entity.type
_entity.pdbx_description
1 polymer ?
#
loop_
_entity_poly.entity_id
_entity_poly.type
_entity_poly.pdbx_seq_one_letter_code
_entity_poly.pdbx_strand_id
1 'polypeptide(L)'
;MPEYLICNVDESLPRSEYKFRVTAESPEAAIALFNQRVMSKDKLFREHVLSESVNAGILEDFYLKSDFEQDLFNQTGTVLASEDVARVRIRRFFGERTDFAEAFLAYFDDHDPSHITDQIFEFLSHGYGHGFVAVDLSTLPVLA
;
A
#
# COMPACT_ATOMS: atom_id res chain seq x y z
N MET A 1 -18.77 13.87 -15.72
CA MET A 1 -18.02 13.41 -14.53
C MET A 1 -16.76 14.24 -14.43
N PRO A 2 -16.37 14.71 -13.24
CA PRO A 2 -15.10 15.41 -13.02
C PRO A 2 -13.90 14.58 -13.47
N GLU A 3 -12.79 15.27 -13.69
CA GLU A 3 -11.52 14.65 -14.05
C GLU A 3 -10.46 15.07 -13.05
N TYR A 4 -9.74 14.08 -12.55
CA TYR A 4 -8.74 14.26 -11.51
C TYR A 4 -7.36 13.92 -12.05
N LEU A 5 -6.36 14.69 -11.65
CA LEU A 5 -4.97 14.32 -11.77
C LEU A 5 -4.55 13.60 -10.50
N ILE A 6 -4.07 12.37 -10.63
CA ILE A 6 -3.44 11.64 -9.53
C ILE A 6 -1.99 12.06 -9.45
N CYS A 7 -1.57 12.49 -8.27
CA CYS A 7 -0.20 12.89 -7.96
C CYS A 7 0.30 12.10 -6.75
N ASN A 8 1.58 11.75 -6.73
CA ASN A 8 2.24 11.25 -5.53
C ASN A 8 2.58 12.43 -4.59
N VAL A 9 2.37 12.27 -3.27
CA VAL A 9 2.73 13.28 -2.26
C VAL A 9 4.20 13.20 -1.83
N ASP A 10 4.85 12.07 -2.07
CA ASP A 10 6.27 11.89 -1.81
C ASP A 10 7.08 12.64 -2.87
N GLU A 11 7.65 13.77 -2.45
CA GLU A 11 8.50 14.61 -3.31
C GLU A 11 9.85 13.97 -3.66
N SER A 12 10.23 12.88 -2.98
CA SER A 12 11.48 12.15 -3.26
C SER A 12 11.38 11.27 -4.51
N LEU A 13 10.17 10.93 -4.94
CA LEU A 13 9.94 10.19 -6.18
C LEU A 13 9.97 11.13 -7.40
N PRO A 14 10.50 10.68 -8.55
CA PRO A 14 10.48 11.50 -9.76
C PRO A 14 9.05 11.92 -10.10
N ARG A 15 8.78 13.23 -10.12
CA ARG A 15 7.47 13.84 -10.43
C ARG A 15 6.85 13.38 -11.77
N SER A 16 7.61 12.72 -12.63
CA SER A 16 7.20 12.24 -13.95
C SER A 16 6.48 10.89 -13.94
N GLU A 17 6.57 10.08 -12.88
CA GLU A 17 6.16 8.67 -12.96
C GLU A 17 4.68 8.42 -12.68
N TYR A 18 3.98 9.32 -12.00
CA TYR A 18 2.55 9.15 -11.69
C TYR A 18 1.74 10.41 -11.97
N LYS A 19 1.44 10.66 -13.25
CA LYS A 19 0.50 11.70 -13.69
C LYS A 19 -0.64 11.06 -14.48
N PHE A 20 -1.54 10.40 -13.77
CA PHE A 20 -2.70 9.77 -14.38
C PHE A 20 -3.90 10.70 -14.32
N ARG A 21 -4.56 10.86 -15.46
CA ARG A 21 -5.89 11.50 -15.52
C ARG A 21 -6.94 10.44 -15.30
N VAL A 22 -7.80 10.63 -14.31
CA VAL A 22 -8.86 9.69 -13.93
C VAL A 22 -10.20 10.40 -13.94
N THR A 23 -11.17 9.86 -14.67
CA THR A 23 -12.56 10.31 -14.63
C THR A 23 -13.29 9.55 -13.52
N ALA A 24 -13.80 10.26 -12.51
CA ALA A 24 -14.45 9.68 -11.35
C ALA A 24 -15.51 10.61 -10.76
N GLU A 25 -16.35 10.11 -9.85
CA GLU A 25 -17.40 10.91 -9.20
C GLU A 25 -16.86 11.78 -8.05
N SER A 26 -15.76 11.36 -7.42
CA SER A 26 -15.10 12.07 -6.31
C SER A 26 -13.58 11.86 -6.34
N PRO A 27 -12.80 12.66 -5.59
CA PRO A 27 -11.35 12.43 -5.42
C PRO A 27 -11.03 11.04 -4.89
N GLU A 28 -11.78 10.57 -3.90
CA GLU A 28 -11.60 9.24 -3.29
C GLU A 28 -11.87 8.12 -4.30
N ALA A 29 -12.92 8.28 -5.12
CA ALA A 29 -13.21 7.35 -6.20
C ALA A 29 -12.11 7.35 -7.28
N ALA A 30 -11.48 8.50 -7.54
CA ALA A 30 -10.36 8.60 -8.47
C ALA A 30 -9.13 7.84 -7.96
N ILE A 31 -8.79 8.00 -6.68
CA ILE A 31 -7.68 7.27 -6.03
C ILE A 31 -7.96 5.76 -6.01
N ALA A 32 -9.17 5.34 -5.64
CA ALA A 32 -9.55 3.93 -5.64
C ALA A 32 -9.41 3.30 -7.04
N LEU A 33 -9.89 3.98 -8.09
CA LEU A 33 -9.73 3.54 -9.47
C LEU A 33 -8.26 3.46 -9.91
N PHE A 34 -7.44 4.43 -9.51
CA PHE A 34 -6.01 4.42 -9.78
C PHE A 34 -5.33 3.25 -9.08
N ASN A 35 -5.59 3.04 -7.79
CA ASN A 35 -5.03 1.94 -7.01
C ASN A 35 -5.38 0.59 -7.62
N GLN A 36 -6.65 0.41 -7.98
CA GLN A 36 -7.14 -0.82 -8.61
C GLN A 36 -6.51 -1.09 -9.98
N ARG A 37 -6.35 -0.06 -10.82
CA ARG A 37 -5.97 -0.25 -12.23
C ARG A 37 -4.48 -0.16 -12.49
N VAL A 38 -3.76 0.60 -11.65
CA VAL A 38 -2.34 0.92 -11.83
C VAL A 38 -1.53 0.37 -10.66
N MET A 39 -1.75 0.86 -9.44
CA MET A 39 -0.88 0.55 -8.29
C MET A 39 -0.83 -0.95 -7.98
N SER A 40 -1.98 -1.63 -7.96
CA SER A 40 -2.07 -3.08 -7.71
C SER A 40 -1.32 -3.96 -8.72
N LYS A 41 -0.96 -3.38 -9.87
CA LYS A 41 -0.23 -4.04 -10.97
C LYS A 41 1.18 -3.52 -11.13
N ASP A 42 1.55 -2.49 -10.35
CA ASP A 42 2.88 -1.95 -10.37
C ASP A 42 3.88 -3.00 -9.85
N LYS A 43 5.00 -3.11 -10.54
CA LYS A 43 5.99 -4.15 -10.25
C LYS A 43 6.66 -3.90 -8.90
N LEU A 44 7.03 -2.65 -8.60
CA LEU A 44 7.70 -2.31 -7.34
C LEU A 44 6.75 -2.49 -6.16
N PHE A 45 5.48 -2.13 -6.32
CA PHE A 45 4.46 -2.40 -5.31
C PHE A 45 4.32 -3.89 -5.03
N ARG A 46 4.22 -4.74 -6.07
CA ARG A 46 4.13 -6.18 -5.89
C ARG A 46 5.37 -6.78 -5.25
N GLU A 47 6.56 -6.31 -5.64
CA GLU A 47 7.83 -6.71 -5.01
C GLU A 47 7.88 -6.30 -3.53
N HIS A 48 7.36 -5.12 -3.18
CA HIS A 48 7.27 -4.67 -1.80
C HIS A 48 6.30 -5.52 -0.96
N VAL A 49 5.15 -5.88 -1.52
CA VAL A 49 4.17 -6.77 -0.86
C VAL A 49 4.74 -8.19 -0.68
N LEU A 50 5.50 -8.68 -1.65
CA LEU A 50 6.14 -10.00 -1.62
C LEU A 50 7.53 -10.00 -0.99
N SER A 51 7.93 -8.90 -0.35
CA SER A 51 9.22 -8.82 0.32
C SER A 51 9.15 -9.55 1.66
N GLU A 52 10.08 -10.46 1.88
CA GLU A 52 10.28 -11.15 3.17
C GLU A 52 10.99 -10.26 4.20
N SER A 53 11.43 -9.07 3.79
CA SER A 53 12.15 -8.15 4.66
C SER A 53 11.21 -7.40 5.61
N VAL A 54 11.55 -7.41 6.89
CA VAL A 54 10.86 -6.66 7.96
C VAL A 54 11.04 -5.14 7.83
N ASN A 55 11.99 -4.65 7.02
CA ASN A 55 12.30 -3.21 6.92
C ASN A 55 12.33 -2.67 5.48
N ALA A 56 11.82 -3.43 4.53
CA ALA A 56 11.77 -3.04 3.12
C ALA A 56 10.52 -3.59 2.41
N GLY A 57 9.54 -4.06 3.18
CA GLY A 57 8.38 -4.79 2.72
C GLY A 57 7.16 -4.49 3.56
N ILE A 58 6.01 -4.97 3.10
CA ILE A 58 4.74 -4.82 3.83
C ILE A 58 4.78 -5.44 5.25
N LEU A 59 5.72 -6.34 5.52
CA LEU A 59 5.92 -6.92 6.85
C LEU A 59 6.35 -5.89 7.90
N GLU A 60 6.94 -4.78 7.48
CA GLU A 60 7.28 -3.65 8.35
C GLU A 60 6.06 -3.15 9.11
N ASP A 61 4.91 -2.98 8.45
CA ASP A 61 3.67 -2.51 9.07
C ASP A 61 3.13 -3.46 10.15
N PHE A 62 3.54 -4.73 10.11
CA PHE A 62 3.11 -5.76 11.05
C PHE A 62 4.12 -5.98 12.18
N TYR A 63 5.41 -5.83 11.93
CA TYR A 63 6.44 -6.01 12.95
C TYR A 63 6.81 -4.70 13.67
N LEU A 64 6.82 -3.57 12.95
CA LEU A 64 7.32 -2.26 13.42
C LEU A 64 6.21 -1.20 13.48
N LYS A 65 5.03 -1.60 13.97
CA LYS A 65 3.81 -0.77 13.93
C LYS A 65 3.88 0.56 14.70
N SER A 66 4.68 0.64 15.75
CA SER A 66 4.79 1.84 16.59
C SER A 66 6.13 2.54 16.42
N ASP A 67 6.16 3.86 16.59
CA ASP A 67 7.38 4.67 16.53
C ASP A 67 8.50 4.10 17.43
N PHE A 68 8.13 3.59 18.62
CA PHE A 68 9.08 2.93 19.51
C PHE A 68 9.67 1.63 18.93
N GLU A 69 8.84 0.78 18.30
CA GLU A 69 9.32 -0.43 17.63
C GLU A 69 10.24 -0.09 16.45
N GLN A 70 9.88 0.94 15.67
CA GLN A 70 10.68 1.44 14.55
C GLN A 70 12.02 2.02 15.03
N ASP A 71 12.01 2.87 16.04
CA ASP A 71 13.22 3.50 16.59
C ASP A 71 14.17 2.47 17.18
N LEU A 72 13.63 1.48 17.91
CA LEU A 72 14.43 0.38 18.46
C LEU A 72 15.09 -0.45 17.34
N PHE A 73 14.33 -0.77 16.30
CA PHE A 73 14.85 -1.50 15.14
C PHE A 73 15.95 -0.68 14.42
N ASN A 74 15.74 0.61 14.18
CA ASN A 74 16.73 1.47 13.54
C ASN A 74 18.03 1.59 14.34
N GLN A 75 17.94 1.57 15.68
CA GLN A 75 19.11 1.69 16.56
C GLN A 75 19.84 0.36 16.78
N THR A 76 19.12 -0.77 16.79
CA THR A 76 19.66 -2.05 17.29
C THR A 76 19.50 -3.22 16.33
N GLY A 77 18.68 -3.09 15.29
CA GLY A 77 18.24 -4.19 14.43
C GLY A 77 17.25 -5.16 15.09
N THR A 78 16.78 -4.86 16.30
CA THR A 78 15.92 -5.78 17.07
C THR A 78 14.45 -5.57 16.74
N VAL A 79 13.76 -6.66 16.39
CA VAL A 79 12.31 -6.70 16.25
C VAL A 79 11.68 -7.14 17.57
N LEU A 80 10.84 -6.28 18.16
CA LEU A 80 10.20 -6.57 19.45
C LEU A 80 8.96 -7.46 19.32
N ALA A 81 8.20 -7.27 18.24
CA ALA A 81 6.99 -8.04 18.00
C ALA A 81 7.33 -9.49 17.67
N SER A 82 6.72 -10.43 18.39
CA SER A 82 6.78 -11.83 18.02
C SER A 82 5.96 -12.09 16.75
N GLU A 83 6.19 -13.25 16.14
CA GLU A 83 5.40 -13.72 15.01
C GLU A 83 3.89 -13.76 15.33
N ASP A 84 3.50 -14.25 16.52
CA ASP A 84 2.11 -14.26 16.96
C ASP A 84 1.48 -12.86 16.99
N VAL A 85 2.25 -11.85 17.43
CA VAL A 85 1.81 -10.45 17.44
C VAL A 85 1.64 -9.95 16.01
N ALA A 86 2.57 -10.26 15.10
CA ALA A 86 2.46 -9.91 13.69
C ALA A 86 1.22 -10.56 13.04
N ARG A 87 0.95 -11.85 13.30
CA ARG A 87 -0.25 -12.55 12.81
C ARG A 87 -1.55 -11.92 13.29
N VAL A 88 -1.62 -11.49 14.56
CA VAL A 88 -2.78 -10.76 15.09
C VAL A 88 -2.95 -9.40 14.39
N ARG A 89 -1.85 -8.69 14.13
CA ARG A 89 -1.86 -7.41 13.41
C ARG A 89 -2.31 -7.58 11.95
N ILE A 90 -1.87 -8.63 11.26
CA ILE A 90 -2.31 -9.01 9.91
C ILE A 90 -3.83 -9.21 9.90
N ARG A 91 -4.38 -10.08 10.76
CA ARG A 91 -5.83 -10.32 10.81
C ARG A 91 -6.61 -9.04 11.08
N ARG A 92 -6.10 -8.18 11.98
CA ARG A 92 -6.72 -6.89 12.27
C ARG A 92 -6.69 -5.94 11.07
N PHE A 93 -5.61 -5.95 10.27
CA PHE A 93 -5.48 -5.11 9.09
C PHE A 93 -6.52 -5.47 8.02
N PHE A 94 -6.70 -6.76 7.75
CA PHE A 94 -7.68 -7.24 6.75
C PHE A 94 -9.14 -7.12 7.23
N GLY A 95 -9.38 -7.01 8.55
CA GLY A 95 -10.70 -6.72 9.11
C GLY A 95 -11.72 -7.80 8.74
N GLU A 96 -12.78 -7.41 8.03
CA GLU A 96 -13.86 -8.33 7.60
C GLU A 96 -13.44 -9.27 6.45
N ARG A 97 -12.32 -8.99 5.78
CA ARG A 97 -11.77 -9.83 4.70
C ARG A 97 -10.90 -10.96 5.27
N THR A 98 -11.53 -11.83 6.06
CA THR A 98 -10.85 -12.97 6.70
C THR A 98 -10.26 -13.94 5.68
N ASP A 99 -10.89 -14.07 4.50
CA ASP A 99 -10.37 -14.82 3.36
C ASP A 99 -9.00 -14.31 2.90
N PHE A 100 -8.85 -12.98 2.83
CA PHE A 100 -7.58 -12.36 2.45
C PHE A 100 -6.55 -12.45 3.57
N ALA A 101 -6.99 -12.31 4.82
CA ALA A 101 -6.12 -12.46 5.97
C ALA A 101 -5.46 -13.84 6.01
N GLU A 102 -6.24 -14.91 5.85
CA GLU A 102 -5.73 -16.28 5.92
C GLU A 102 -4.84 -16.63 4.71
N ALA A 103 -5.16 -16.13 3.51
CA ALA A 103 -4.27 -16.28 2.35
C ALA A 103 -2.93 -15.55 2.55
N PHE A 104 -2.97 -14.32 3.09
CA PHE A 104 -1.74 -13.59 3.40
C PHE A 104 -0.93 -14.26 4.50
N LEU A 105 -1.59 -14.87 5.49
CA LEU A 105 -0.92 -15.67 6.53
C LEU A 105 -0.33 -16.97 5.99
N ALA A 106 -0.97 -17.61 5.00
CA ALA A 106 -0.37 -18.76 4.33
C ALA A 106 0.93 -18.37 3.60
N TYR A 107 0.89 -17.28 2.83
CA TYR A 107 2.10 -16.69 2.24
C TYR A 107 3.16 -16.35 3.29
N PHE A 108 2.75 -15.79 4.42
CA PHE A 108 3.67 -15.45 5.50
C PHE A 108 4.37 -16.68 6.11
N ASP A 109 3.73 -17.85 6.04
CA ASP A 109 4.23 -19.10 6.62
C ASP A 109 5.15 -19.89 5.68
N ASP A 110 4.82 -19.95 4.39
CA ASP A 110 5.52 -20.77 3.40
C ASP A 110 6.25 -19.98 2.31
N HIS A 111 6.09 -18.66 2.29
CA HIS A 111 6.63 -17.73 1.29
C HIS A 111 6.23 -18.07 -0.15
N ASP A 112 5.12 -18.81 -0.36
CA ASP A 112 4.61 -19.10 -1.69
C ASP A 112 3.78 -17.90 -2.20
N PRO A 113 4.26 -17.14 -3.22
CA PRO A 113 3.54 -16.00 -3.75
C PRO A 113 2.20 -16.39 -4.40
N SER A 114 1.96 -17.69 -4.67
CA SER A 114 0.69 -18.17 -5.23
C SER A 114 -0.52 -17.89 -4.35
N HIS A 115 -0.32 -17.71 -3.03
CA HIS A 115 -1.38 -17.32 -2.10
C HIS A 115 -1.81 -15.85 -2.27
N ILE A 116 -0.94 -14.99 -2.80
CA ILE A 116 -1.21 -13.55 -2.98
C ILE A 116 -1.81 -13.31 -4.36
N THR A 117 -3.14 -13.34 -4.42
CA THR A 117 -3.90 -13.11 -5.66
C THR A 117 -3.94 -11.62 -6.06
N ASP A 118 -4.30 -11.35 -7.32
CA ASP A 118 -4.54 -9.98 -7.80
C ASP A 118 -5.54 -9.20 -6.93
N GLN A 119 -6.55 -9.88 -6.37
CA GLN A 119 -7.53 -9.22 -5.50
C GLN A 119 -6.93 -8.80 -4.15
N ILE A 120 -5.93 -9.54 -3.65
CA ILE A 120 -5.19 -9.18 -2.44
C ILE A 120 -4.28 -7.99 -2.74
N PHE A 121 -3.57 -7.98 -3.88
CA PHE A 121 -2.82 -6.80 -4.30
C PHE A 121 -3.71 -5.55 -4.45
N GLU A 122 -4.90 -5.71 -5.04
CA GLU A 122 -5.88 -4.63 -5.12
C GLU A 122 -6.27 -4.15 -3.72
N PHE A 123 -6.63 -5.05 -2.80
CA PHE A 123 -6.98 -4.68 -1.43
C PHE A 123 -5.84 -3.93 -0.71
N LEU A 124 -4.62 -4.48 -0.76
CA LEU A 124 -3.45 -3.88 -0.13
C LEU A 124 -3.16 -2.49 -0.71
N SER A 125 -3.31 -2.30 -2.03
CA SER A 125 -3.07 -1.00 -2.66
C SER A 125 -4.00 0.12 -2.16
N HIS A 126 -5.20 -0.22 -1.65
CA HIS A 126 -6.10 0.76 -1.04
C HIS A 126 -5.63 1.21 0.34
N GLY A 127 -5.01 0.31 1.12
CA GLY A 127 -4.43 0.63 2.43
C GLY A 127 -3.18 1.52 2.33
N TYR A 128 -2.44 1.44 1.22
CA TYR A 128 -1.26 2.25 0.93
C TYR A 128 -1.58 3.58 0.19
N GLY A 129 -2.86 3.92 0.03
CA GLY A 129 -3.31 5.13 -0.67
C GLY A 129 -2.84 6.46 -0.06
N HIS A 130 -2.20 6.45 1.10
CA HIS A 130 -1.65 7.64 1.76
C HIS A 130 -0.56 8.36 0.94
N GLY A 131 0.01 7.69 -0.07
CA GLY A 131 0.99 8.27 -0.98
C GLY A 131 0.40 9.09 -2.13
N PHE A 132 -0.93 9.12 -2.33
CA PHE A 132 -1.52 9.77 -3.51
C PHE A 132 -2.60 10.79 -3.17
N VAL A 133 -2.67 11.86 -3.98
CA VAL A 133 -3.73 12.86 -3.95
C VAL A 133 -4.38 12.99 -5.32
N ALA A 134 -5.69 13.19 -5.33
CA ALA A 134 -6.47 13.47 -6.54
C ALA A 134 -6.81 14.97 -6.58
N VAL A 135 -6.28 15.67 -7.60
CA VAL A 135 -6.52 17.10 -7.82
C VAL A 135 -7.54 17.28 -8.93
N ASP A 136 -8.66 17.93 -8.65
CA ASP A 136 -9.67 18.25 -9.66
C ASP A 136 -9.08 19.19 -10.72
N LEU A 137 -9.02 18.73 -11.96
CA LEU A 137 -8.43 19.48 -13.07
C LEU A 137 -9.16 20.80 -13.35
N SER A 138 -10.44 20.90 -13.01
CA SER A 138 -11.22 22.14 -13.18
C SER A 138 -10.78 23.25 -12.21
N THR A 139 -10.09 22.90 -11.14
CA THR A 139 -9.58 23.84 -10.13
C THR A 139 -8.18 24.37 -10.46
N LEU A 140 -7.49 23.78 -11.45
CA LEU A 140 -6.12 24.15 -11.79
C LEU A 140 -6.07 25.43 -12.64
N PRO A 141 -5.23 26.41 -12.26
CA PRO A 141 -5.04 27.62 -13.06
C PRO A 141 -4.32 27.29 -14.37
N VAL A 142 -4.80 27.87 -15.48
CA VAL A 142 -4.17 27.77 -16.80
C VAL A 142 -3.25 28.98 -17.00
N LEU A 143 -1.95 28.74 -17.15
CA LEU A 143 -1.00 29.75 -17.62
C LEU A 143 -0.98 29.70 -19.16
N ALA A 144 -1.28 30.84 -19.79
CA ALA A 144 -1.28 31.03 -21.23
C ALA A 144 0.07 31.52 -21.74
#